data_AF-A0A4Z1I0V6-F1
#
_entry.id   AF-A0A4Z1I0V6-F1
#
_cell.length_a   1.000
_cell.length_b   1.000
_cell.length_c   1.000
_cell.angle_alpha   90.00
_cell.angle_beta   90.00
_cell.angle_gamma   90.00
#
_symmetry.space_group_name_H-M   'P 1'
#
loop_
_entity.id
_entity.type
_entity.pdbx_description
1 polymer ?
#
loop_
_entity_poly.entity_id
_entity_poly.type
_entity_poly.pdbx_seq_one_letter_code
_entity_poly.pdbx_strand_id
1 'polypeptide(L)'
;MAFSLIWIFVSILVLWISNAYLSLNRNIAIAKTIGLPYIVSPINGIAGFLWTGTHDIVFSILKCLPYSQNWLYPMIMYLDPHRGWHYSQELRELHGEAFLIISPGQIYLSMANADTIYQMSIRRNHFQKPVEVYGIVDLYGKNILTTEKDEWKRHKKVVAPAFSERSYAIVWKETMNQAYGMLRHWSGAKDSNEAKLEVKDTAPDTAVLGLHVISGAAYGISQSWEGDDKELGDNIVPGFNTAKLEGSHQLMFKEALGTLVHEIIWAALAPMWVYSISPFHKKWYQSFVECGDYFNELFDHNLKVIESGQNKDSAAMGIIGSLVEVTRL
;
A
#
# COMPACT_ATOMS: atom_id res chain seq x y z
N MET A 1 -45.00 -8.01 -11.28
CA MET A 1 -43.78 -7.22 -10.99
C MET A 1 -42.54 -8.09 -10.76
N ALA A 2 -42.59 -9.18 -9.98
CA ALA A 2 -41.43 -10.07 -9.79
C ALA A 2 -40.97 -10.78 -11.09
N PHE A 3 -41.91 -11.28 -11.91
CA PHE A 3 -41.59 -11.96 -13.17
C PHE A 3 -40.88 -11.06 -14.20
N SER A 4 -41.29 -9.79 -14.30
CA SER A 4 -40.64 -8.82 -15.20
C SER A 4 -39.23 -8.46 -14.75
N LEU A 5 -38.98 -8.39 -13.43
CA LEU A 5 -37.64 -8.14 -12.88
C LEU A 5 -36.69 -9.31 -13.15
N ILE A 6 -37.17 -10.55 -13.09
CA ILE A 6 -36.39 -11.74 -13.42
C ILE A 6 -35.96 -11.71 -14.89
N TRP A 7 -36.87 -11.43 -15.82
CA TRP A 7 -36.54 -11.34 -17.25
C TRP A 7 -35.57 -10.19 -17.57
N ILE A 8 -35.68 -9.06 -16.87
CA ILE A 8 -34.70 -7.96 -16.99
C ILE A 8 -33.32 -8.43 -16.51
N PHE A 9 -33.24 -9.09 -15.34
CA PHE A 9 -31.98 -9.60 -14.82
C PHE A 9 -31.34 -10.65 -15.74
N VAL A 10 -32.15 -11.59 -16.24
CA VAL A 10 -31.70 -12.60 -17.21
C VAL A 10 -31.21 -11.94 -18.49
N SER A 11 -31.92 -10.93 -19.00
CA SER A 11 -31.50 -10.20 -20.20
C SER A 11 -30.19 -9.46 -20.00
N ILE A 12 -30.01 -8.79 -18.85
CA ILE A 12 -28.76 -8.12 -18.47
C ILE A 12 -27.62 -9.14 -18.37
N LEU A 13 -27.87 -10.29 -17.73
CA LEU A 13 -26.88 -11.35 -17.59
C LEU A 13 -26.46 -11.91 -18.95
N VAL A 14 -27.41 -12.19 -19.83
CA VAL A 14 -27.15 -12.70 -21.20
C VAL A 14 -26.36 -11.66 -22.01
N LEU A 15 -26.74 -10.38 -21.94
CA LEU A 15 -26.00 -9.30 -22.59
C LEU A 15 -24.57 -9.18 -22.04
N TRP A 16 -24.40 -9.29 -20.73
CA TRP A 16 -23.09 -9.23 -20.08
C TRP A 16 -22.19 -10.41 -20.50
N ILE A 17 -22.71 -11.64 -20.48
CA ILE A 17 -21.98 -12.84 -20.92
C ILE A 17 -21.65 -12.75 -22.41
N SER A 18 -22.60 -12.34 -23.24
CA SER A 18 -22.39 -12.20 -24.69
C SER A 18 -21.31 -11.16 -24.99
N ASN A 19 -21.37 -10.01 -24.31
CA ASN A 19 -20.37 -8.96 -24.45
C ASN A 19 -18.98 -9.42 -23.96
N ALA A 20 -18.93 -10.15 -22.84
CA ALA A 20 -17.69 -10.73 -22.32
C ALA A 20 -17.09 -11.74 -23.31
N TYR A 21 -17.91 -12.61 -23.90
CA TYR A 21 -17.47 -13.57 -24.91
C TYR A 21 -16.95 -12.90 -26.18
N LEU A 22 -17.67 -11.90 -26.71
CA LEU A 22 -17.24 -11.14 -27.88
C LEU A 22 -15.95 -10.38 -27.61
N SER A 23 -15.83 -9.76 -26.43
CA SER A 23 -14.62 -9.04 -26.03
C SER A 23 -13.43 -9.98 -25.87
N LEU A 24 -13.65 -11.16 -25.28
CA LEU A 24 -12.62 -12.18 -25.16
C LEU A 24 -12.11 -12.66 -26.53
N ASN A 25 -13.03 -12.95 -27.46
CA ASN A 25 -12.67 -13.35 -28.81
C ASN A 25 -11.87 -12.27 -29.54
N ARG A 26 -12.25 -11.00 -29.37
CA ARG A 26 -11.50 -9.86 -29.90
C ARG A 26 -10.10 -9.79 -29.31
N ASN A 27 -9.97 -9.95 -27.98
CA ASN A 27 -8.67 -9.88 -27.31
C ASN A 27 -7.77 -11.07 -27.70
N ILE A 28 -8.33 -12.26 -27.90
CA ILE A 28 -7.62 -13.43 -28.44
C ILE A 28 -7.15 -13.14 -29.87
N ALA A 29 -7.98 -12.52 -30.71
CA ALA A 29 -7.57 -12.15 -32.06
C ALA A 29 -6.38 -11.18 -32.04
N ILE A 30 -6.38 -10.19 -31.14
CA ILE A 30 -5.26 -9.27 -30.93
C ILE A 30 -4.02 -10.02 -30.43
N ALA A 31 -4.14 -10.92 -29.46
CA ALA A 31 -2.99 -11.68 -28.97
C ALA A 31 -2.34 -12.54 -30.06
N LYS A 32 -3.15 -13.12 -30.95
CA LYS A 32 -2.67 -13.88 -32.10
C LYS A 32 -1.85 -13.02 -33.08
N THR A 33 -2.15 -11.72 -33.22
CA THR A 33 -1.34 -10.84 -34.06
C THR A 33 -0.02 -10.44 -33.42
N ILE A 34 0.06 -10.43 -32.08
CA ILE A 34 1.30 -10.16 -31.33
C ILE A 34 2.30 -11.32 -31.45
N GLY A 35 1.80 -12.57 -31.53
CA GLY A 35 2.63 -13.76 -31.72
C GLY A 35 3.35 -14.26 -30.48
N LEU A 36 3.01 -13.75 -29.29
CA LEU A 36 3.51 -14.26 -28.01
C LEU A 36 2.67 -15.44 -27.51
N PRO A 37 3.25 -16.36 -26.71
CA PRO A 37 2.48 -17.34 -25.94
C PRO A 37 1.39 -16.65 -25.13
N TYR A 38 0.20 -17.25 -25.04
CA TYR A 38 -0.89 -16.66 -24.29
C TYR A 38 -1.71 -17.69 -23.49
N ILE A 39 -2.26 -17.21 -22.38
CA ILE A 39 -3.17 -17.96 -21.50
C ILE A 39 -4.52 -17.25 -21.51
N VAL A 40 -5.60 -18.01 -21.58
CA VAL A 40 -6.96 -17.47 -21.54
C VAL A 40 -7.50 -17.60 -20.13
N SER A 41 -7.90 -16.46 -19.56
CA SER A 41 -8.56 -16.36 -18.27
C SER A 41 -10.02 -15.92 -18.42
N PRO A 42 -10.98 -16.56 -17.72
CA PRO A 42 -12.35 -16.09 -17.60
C PRO A 42 -12.48 -14.88 -16.66
N ILE A 43 -11.50 -14.62 -15.80
CA ILE A 43 -11.50 -13.53 -14.82
C ILE A 43 -10.49 -12.45 -15.24
N ASN A 44 -10.89 -11.20 -15.12
CA ASN A 44 -10.03 -10.05 -15.36
C ASN A 44 -8.92 -9.99 -14.28
N GLY A 45 -7.64 -9.98 -14.68
CA GLY A 45 -6.49 -10.06 -13.75
C GLY A 45 -6.35 -8.86 -12.82
N ILE A 46 -6.44 -7.64 -13.36
CA ILE A 46 -6.71 -6.44 -12.55
C ILE A 46 -8.21 -6.43 -12.25
N ALA A 47 -8.62 -7.28 -11.32
CA ALA A 47 -9.97 -7.21 -10.81
C ALA A 47 -10.04 -5.99 -9.88
N GLY A 48 -11.08 -5.16 -10.02
CA GLY A 48 -11.26 -3.98 -9.19
C GLY A 48 -11.26 -4.33 -7.70
N PHE A 49 -11.13 -3.34 -6.83
CA PHE A 49 -10.94 -3.50 -5.38
C PHE A 49 -11.90 -4.51 -4.70
N LEU A 50 -13.12 -4.67 -5.21
CA LEU A 50 -14.08 -5.67 -4.75
C LEU A 50 -13.53 -7.11 -4.82
N TRP A 51 -12.79 -7.46 -5.86
CA TRP A 51 -12.13 -8.76 -5.96
C TRP A 51 -11.02 -8.88 -4.94
N THR A 52 -10.18 -7.85 -4.76
CA THR A 52 -9.16 -7.84 -3.70
C THR A 52 -9.76 -8.04 -2.31
N GLY A 53 -10.99 -7.58 -2.05
CA GLY A 53 -11.66 -7.84 -0.76
C GLY A 53 -12.35 -9.20 -0.65
N THR A 54 -12.78 -9.79 -1.77
CA THR A 54 -13.59 -11.02 -1.78
C THR A 54 -12.83 -12.27 -2.22
N HIS A 55 -11.62 -12.11 -2.75
CA HIS A 55 -10.84 -13.20 -3.32
C HIS A 55 -10.60 -14.32 -2.32
N ASP A 56 -10.30 -14.04 -1.05
CA ASP A 56 -10.03 -15.08 -0.05
C ASP A 56 -11.24 -15.99 0.25
N ILE A 57 -12.44 -15.42 0.22
CA ILE A 57 -13.68 -16.19 0.35
C ILE A 57 -13.87 -17.08 -0.88
N VAL A 58 -13.70 -16.50 -2.07
CA VAL A 58 -13.80 -17.22 -3.34
C VAL A 58 -12.76 -18.35 -3.41
N PHE A 59 -11.52 -18.08 -3.02
CA PHE A 59 -10.44 -19.06 -2.97
C PHE A 59 -10.70 -20.17 -1.97
N SER A 60 -11.26 -19.87 -0.80
CA SER A 60 -11.63 -20.88 0.19
C SER A 60 -12.68 -21.85 -0.37
N ILE A 61 -13.67 -21.33 -1.11
CA ILE A 61 -14.69 -22.14 -1.78
C ILE A 61 -14.06 -22.96 -2.92
N LEU A 62 -13.22 -22.34 -3.75
CA LEU A 62 -12.57 -23.01 -4.89
C LEU A 62 -11.56 -24.09 -4.47
N LYS A 63 -10.92 -23.94 -3.31
CA LYS A 63 -10.07 -25.00 -2.72
C LYS A 63 -10.89 -26.22 -2.33
N CYS A 64 -12.13 -26.05 -1.87
CA CYS A 64 -12.98 -27.17 -1.48
C CYS A 64 -13.54 -27.97 -2.67
N LEU A 65 -13.47 -27.42 -3.88
CA LEU A 65 -13.98 -28.05 -5.10
C LEU A 65 -12.86 -28.83 -5.82
N PRO A 66 -12.92 -30.19 -5.91
CA PRO A 66 -11.81 -31.00 -6.41
C PRO A 66 -11.47 -30.71 -7.89
N TYR A 67 -12.47 -30.36 -8.71
CA TYR A 67 -12.28 -30.10 -10.13
C TYR A 67 -11.60 -28.75 -10.41
N SER A 68 -11.81 -27.74 -9.56
CA SER A 68 -11.19 -26.41 -9.74
C SER A 68 -9.73 -26.37 -9.34
N GLN A 69 -9.24 -27.30 -8.52
CA GLN A 69 -7.84 -27.33 -8.07
C GLN A 69 -6.83 -27.52 -9.20
N ASN A 70 -7.21 -28.19 -10.29
CA ASN A 70 -6.27 -28.56 -11.35
C ASN A 70 -6.13 -27.52 -12.46
N TRP A 71 -7.06 -26.58 -12.58
CA TRP A 71 -7.05 -25.60 -13.69
C TRP A 71 -7.43 -24.19 -13.24
N LEU A 72 -8.58 -24.04 -12.58
CA LEU A 72 -9.13 -22.73 -12.24
C LEU A 72 -8.37 -22.08 -11.07
N TYR A 73 -8.05 -22.84 -10.03
CA TYR A 73 -7.35 -22.34 -8.85
C TYR A 73 -5.93 -21.83 -9.18
N PRO A 74 -5.06 -22.59 -9.88
CA PRO A 74 -3.75 -22.08 -10.29
C PRO A 74 -3.87 -20.86 -11.19
N MET A 75 -4.80 -20.88 -12.15
CA MET A 75 -4.96 -19.80 -13.11
C MET A 75 -5.43 -18.49 -12.45
N ILE A 76 -6.28 -18.55 -11.41
CA ILE A 76 -6.66 -17.37 -10.63
C ILE A 76 -5.50 -16.89 -9.74
N MET A 77 -4.70 -17.79 -9.16
CA MET A 77 -3.52 -17.39 -8.40
C MET A 77 -2.46 -16.71 -9.27
N TYR A 78 -2.30 -17.14 -10.52
CA TYR A 78 -1.41 -16.52 -11.50
C TYR A 78 -1.84 -15.08 -11.86
N LEU A 79 -3.12 -14.79 -11.72
CA LEU A 79 -3.72 -13.49 -12.04
C LEU A 79 -3.75 -12.54 -10.86
N ASP A 80 -3.57 -13.04 -9.64
CA ASP A 80 -3.62 -12.25 -8.42
C ASP A 80 -2.35 -11.39 -8.29
N PRO A 81 -2.44 -10.06 -8.41
CA PRO A 81 -1.27 -9.19 -8.29
C PRO A 81 -0.58 -9.29 -6.93
N HIS A 82 -1.30 -9.70 -5.88
CA HIS A 82 -0.78 -9.84 -4.52
C HIS A 82 -0.09 -11.18 -4.27
N ARG A 83 -0.29 -12.19 -5.13
CA ARG A 83 0.26 -13.55 -4.98
C ARG A 83 1.04 -14.05 -6.20
N GLY A 84 1.05 -13.29 -7.30
CA GLY A 84 1.75 -13.67 -8.54
C GLY A 84 3.26 -13.86 -8.37
N TRP A 85 3.87 -13.27 -7.34
CA TRP A 85 5.28 -13.50 -6.99
C TRP A 85 5.53 -14.93 -6.50
N HIS A 86 4.57 -15.57 -5.82
CA HIS A 86 4.70 -16.96 -5.35
C HIS A 86 4.84 -17.96 -6.49
N TYR A 87 4.25 -17.67 -7.65
CA TYR A 87 4.27 -18.56 -8.82
C TYR A 87 5.03 -17.97 -10.02
N SER A 88 5.77 -16.89 -9.79
CA SER A 88 6.47 -16.17 -10.86
C SER A 88 7.48 -17.07 -11.59
N GLN A 89 8.11 -17.99 -10.85
CA GLN A 89 9.05 -18.96 -11.37
C GLN A 89 8.35 -20.03 -12.21
N GLU A 90 7.32 -20.66 -11.68
CA GLU A 90 6.55 -21.73 -12.34
C GLU A 90 5.87 -21.22 -13.61
N LEU A 91 5.32 -20.01 -13.57
CA LEU A 91 4.76 -19.35 -14.75
C LEU A 91 5.80 -19.11 -15.83
N ARG A 92 7.00 -18.66 -15.44
CA ARG A 92 8.11 -18.47 -16.37
C ARG A 92 8.59 -19.78 -16.96
N GLU A 93 8.66 -20.84 -16.17
CA GLU A 93 9.04 -22.18 -16.65
C GLU A 93 8.01 -22.76 -17.62
N LEU A 94 6.71 -22.54 -17.36
CA LEU A 94 5.62 -23.08 -18.17
C LEU A 94 5.38 -22.30 -19.47
N HIS A 95 5.50 -20.96 -19.43
CA HIS A 95 5.10 -20.08 -20.53
C HIS A 95 6.26 -19.28 -21.15
N GLY A 96 7.46 -19.39 -20.58
CA GLY A 96 8.64 -18.66 -21.00
C GLY A 96 8.75 -17.26 -20.37
N GLU A 97 9.73 -16.49 -20.82
CA GLU A 97 10.02 -15.16 -20.27
C GLU A 97 9.00 -14.09 -20.68
N ALA A 98 8.19 -14.34 -21.70
CA ALA A 98 7.25 -13.40 -22.30
C ALA A 98 5.95 -14.10 -22.65
N PHE A 99 4.85 -13.75 -21.98
CA PHE A 99 3.54 -14.32 -22.29
C PHE A 99 2.40 -13.35 -21.98
N LEU A 100 1.29 -13.54 -22.68
CA LEU A 100 0.08 -12.77 -22.51
C LEU A 100 -0.91 -13.52 -21.61
N ILE A 101 -1.61 -12.79 -20.75
CA ILE A 101 -2.78 -13.29 -20.04
C ILE A 101 -3.98 -12.51 -20.54
N ILE A 102 -4.90 -13.21 -21.18
CA ILE A 102 -6.03 -12.63 -21.90
C ILE A 102 -7.29 -12.85 -21.08
N SER A 103 -8.04 -11.79 -20.84
CA SER A 103 -9.37 -11.87 -20.26
C SER A 103 -10.36 -11.04 -21.08
N PRO A 104 -11.67 -11.11 -20.79
CA PRO A 104 -12.67 -10.31 -21.51
C PRO A 104 -12.40 -8.80 -21.46
N GLY A 105 -11.88 -8.30 -20.33
CA GLY A 105 -11.66 -6.88 -20.09
C GLY A 105 -10.24 -6.37 -20.31
N GLN A 106 -9.23 -7.24 -20.41
CA GLN A 106 -7.82 -6.79 -20.52
C GLN A 106 -6.92 -7.83 -21.20
N ILE A 107 -5.80 -7.33 -21.73
CA ILE A 107 -4.65 -8.13 -22.18
C ILE A 107 -3.48 -7.72 -21.29
N TYR A 108 -3.01 -8.64 -20.46
CA TYR A 108 -1.89 -8.44 -19.56
C TYR A 108 -0.64 -9.05 -20.16
N LEU A 109 0.47 -8.31 -20.18
CA LEU A 109 1.77 -8.84 -20.58
C LEU A 109 2.59 -9.16 -19.34
N SER A 110 2.92 -10.44 -19.17
CA SER A 110 3.92 -10.88 -18.20
C SER A 110 5.29 -10.88 -18.87
N MET A 111 6.26 -10.21 -18.23
CA MET A 111 7.61 -10.04 -18.75
C MET A 111 8.64 -10.31 -17.66
N ALA A 112 9.50 -11.29 -17.90
CA ALA A 112 10.59 -11.68 -17.01
C ALA A 112 11.99 -11.46 -17.63
N ASN A 113 12.07 -11.04 -18.90
CA ASN A 113 13.32 -10.76 -19.58
C ASN A 113 13.91 -9.40 -19.15
N ALA A 114 15.10 -9.40 -18.58
CA ALA A 114 15.72 -8.21 -17.98
C ALA A 114 15.96 -7.07 -18.99
N ASP A 115 16.46 -7.38 -20.19
CA ASP A 115 16.75 -6.38 -21.22
C ASP A 115 15.48 -5.69 -21.70
N THR A 116 14.41 -6.45 -21.88
CA THR A 116 13.12 -5.91 -22.31
C THR A 116 12.49 -5.05 -21.21
N ILE A 117 12.53 -5.51 -19.95
CA ILE A 117 12.06 -4.73 -18.80
C ILE A 117 12.82 -3.40 -18.74
N TYR A 118 14.14 -3.41 -18.88
CA TYR A 118 14.95 -2.19 -18.90
C TYR A 118 14.52 -1.24 -20.03
N GLN A 119 14.35 -1.75 -21.25
CA GLN A 119 13.87 -0.96 -22.39
C GLN A 119 12.47 -0.36 -22.17
N MET A 120 11.57 -1.09 -21.49
CA MET A 120 10.25 -0.60 -21.11
C MET A 120 10.36 0.50 -20.04
N SER A 121 11.16 0.27 -18.99
CA SER A 121 11.32 1.20 -17.86
C SER A 121 11.89 2.55 -18.28
N ILE A 122 12.84 2.59 -19.24
CA ILE A 122 13.35 3.87 -19.76
C ILE A 122 12.31 4.62 -20.60
N ARG A 123 11.32 3.91 -21.18
CA ARG A 123 10.23 4.47 -21.99
C ARG A 123 8.96 4.71 -21.17
N ARG A 124 9.10 5.23 -19.94
CA ARG A 124 7.99 5.44 -18.99
C ARG A 124 6.75 6.16 -19.56
N ASN A 125 6.91 7.04 -20.55
CA ASN A 125 5.78 7.76 -21.15
C ASN A 125 4.87 6.84 -21.98
N HIS A 126 5.42 5.75 -22.53
CA HIS A 126 4.68 4.72 -23.28
C HIS A 126 4.07 3.66 -22.36
N PHE A 127 4.68 3.43 -21.19
CA PHE A 127 4.24 2.46 -20.19
C PHE A 127 3.85 3.18 -18.90
N GLN A 128 2.67 3.79 -18.91
CA GLN A 128 2.12 4.50 -17.76
C GLN A 128 1.53 3.51 -16.75
N LYS A 129 1.61 3.83 -15.46
CA LYS A 129 0.94 3.03 -14.45
C LYS A 129 -0.59 3.18 -14.58
N PRO A 130 -1.36 2.13 -14.29
CA PRO A 130 -2.81 2.22 -14.26
C PRO A 130 -3.26 2.91 -12.98
N VAL A 131 -3.34 4.24 -12.97
CA VAL A 131 -3.64 5.05 -11.76
C VAL A 131 -4.97 4.69 -11.10
N GLU A 132 -5.92 4.15 -11.86
CA GLU A 132 -7.24 3.77 -11.42
C GLU A 132 -7.20 2.66 -10.36
N VAL A 133 -6.21 1.77 -10.42
CA VAL A 133 -6.06 0.66 -9.47
C VAL A 133 -5.51 1.10 -8.12
N TYR A 134 -5.04 2.34 -8.02
CA TYR A 134 -4.47 2.88 -6.78
C TYR A 134 -5.43 3.83 -6.06
N GLY A 135 -6.66 4.04 -6.57
CA GLY A 135 -7.63 4.95 -5.96
C GLY A 135 -7.96 4.66 -4.48
N ILE A 136 -7.79 3.42 -4.02
CA ILE A 136 -7.98 3.04 -2.61
C ILE A 136 -7.03 3.78 -1.63
N VAL A 137 -5.86 4.24 -2.11
CA VAL A 137 -4.90 4.98 -1.29
C VAL A 137 -5.06 6.51 -1.43
N ASP A 138 -6.06 7.01 -2.15
CA ASP A 138 -6.39 8.44 -2.23
C ASP A 138 -7.18 8.94 -1.01
N LEU A 139 -6.92 8.37 0.18
CA LEU A 139 -7.67 8.62 1.41
C LEU A 139 -7.70 10.10 1.80
N TYR A 140 -6.55 10.77 1.67
CA TYR A 140 -6.38 12.19 1.95
C TYR A 140 -6.17 13.02 0.66
N GLY A 141 -6.51 12.44 -0.49
CA GLY A 141 -6.32 13.05 -1.81
C GLY A 141 -5.20 12.40 -2.63
N LYS A 142 -4.95 12.99 -3.81
CA LYS A 142 -3.99 12.50 -4.80
C LYS A 142 -2.55 12.55 -4.28
N ASN A 143 -1.77 11.53 -4.59
CA ASN A 143 -0.40 11.36 -4.10
C ASN A 143 0.55 10.91 -5.22
N ILE A 144 1.82 10.67 -4.91
CA ILE A 144 2.84 10.30 -5.91
C ILE A 144 2.55 8.94 -6.56
N LEU A 145 1.88 8.03 -5.85
CA LEU A 145 1.51 6.71 -6.37
C LEU A 145 0.29 6.80 -7.30
N THR A 146 -0.67 7.69 -7.03
CA THR A 146 -1.95 7.78 -7.76
C THR A 146 -2.01 8.81 -8.89
N THR A 147 -0.89 9.49 -9.17
CA THR A 147 -0.81 10.54 -10.21
C THR A 147 0.16 10.16 -11.33
N GLU A 148 -0.10 10.63 -12.55
CA GLU A 148 0.77 10.40 -13.71
C GLU A 148 1.14 11.69 -14.44
N LYS A 149 2.07 11.60 -15.40
CA LYS A 149 2.46 12.71 -16.30
C LYS A 149 2.93 13.96 -15.53
N ASP A 150 2.34 15.12 -15.80
CA ASP A 150 2.79 16.40 -15.25
C ASP A 150 2.42 16.57 -13.78
N GLU A 151 1.30 16.00 -13.35
CA GLU A 151 0.92 15.98 -11.93
C GLU A 151 1.91 15.14 -11.12
N TRP A 152 2.29 13.97 -11.63
CA TRP A 152 3.35 13.16 -11.02
C TRP A 152 4.68 13.90 -10.95
N LYS A 153 5.08 14.62 -12.02
CA LYS A 153 6.31 15.44 -12.01
C LYS A 153 6.24 16.51 -10.92
N ARG A 154 5.08 17.15 -10.73
CA ARG A 154 4.85 18.14 -9.67
C ARG A 154 5.00 17.50 -8.30
N HIS A 155 4.29 16.40 -8.01
CA HIS A 155 4.40 15.70 -6.73
C HIS A 155 5.82 15.22 -6.46
N LYS A 156 6.48 14.62 -7.45
CA LYS A 156 7.88 14.18 -7.34
C LYS A 156 8.82 15.35 -7.04
N LYS A 157 8.65 16.51 -7.68
CA LYS A 157 9.49 17.68 -7.45
C LYS A 157 9.41 18.15 -5.99
N VAL A 158 8.23 18.09 -5.39
CA VAL A 158 8.01 18.49 -3.99
C VAL A 158 8.68 17.52 -3.02
N VAL A 159 8.53 16.22 -3.21
CA VAL A 159 9.06 15.22 -2.25
C VAL A 159 10.54 14.87 -2.48
N ALA A 160 11.09 15.10 -3.68
CA ALA A 160 12.45 14.70 -4.03
C ALA A 160 13.55 15.22 -3.07
N PRO A 161 13.50 16.45 -2.53
CA PRO A 161 14.50 16.94 -1.58
C PRO A 161 14.61 16.08 -0.30
N ALA A 162 13.52 15.46 0.14
CA ALA A 162 13.51 14.55 1.29
C ALA A 162 14.21 13.21 1.02
N PHE A 163 14.52 12.91 -0.25
CA PHE A 163 15.27 11.73 -0.69
C PHE A 163 16.65 12.13 -1.24
N SER A 164 17.37 12.97 -0.49
CA SER A 164 18.73 13.40 -0.79
C SER A 164 19.77 12.66 0.07
N GLU A 165 21.04 12.73 -0.32
CA GLU A 165 22.15 12.13 0.44
C GLU A 165 22.21 12.64 1.90
N ARG A 166 21.85 13.91 2.12
CA ARG A 166 21.75 14.49 3.46
C ARG A 166 20.64 13.85 4.28
N SER A 167 19.46 13.65 3.68
CA SER A 167 18.35 12.97 4.33
C SER A 167 18.70 11.50 4.63
N TYR A 168 19.46 10.83 3.75
CA TYR A 168 19.94 9.47 4.01
C TYR A 168 20.88 9.37 5.21
N ALA A 169 21.71 10.39 5.49
CA ALA A 169 22.52 10.43 6.71
C ALA A 169 21.67 10.48 7.99
N ILE A 170 20.53 11.19 7.96
CA ILE A 170 19.56 11.24 9.06
C ILE A 170 18.90 9.87 9.23
N VAL A 171 18.42 9.27 8.14
CA VAL A 171 17.84 7.92 8.13
C VAL A 171 18.83 6.91 8.72
N TRP A 172 20.11 6.97 8.32
CA TRP A 172 21.15 6.08 8.84
C TRP A 172 21.33 6.22 10.35
N LYS A 173 21.48 7.45 10.85
CA LYS A 173 21.62 7.71 12.30
C LYS A 173 20.40 7.22 13.07
N GLU A 174 19.21 7.49 12.56
CA GLU A 174 17.97 7.06 13.20
C GLU A 174 17.82 5.54 13.18
N THR A 175 18.22 4.90 12.08
CA THR A 175 18.19 3.43 11.95
C THR A 175 19.10 2.77 12.99
N MET A 176 20.32 3.30 13.19
CA MET A 176 21.21 2.82 14.26
C MET A 176 20.56 3.00 15.63
N ASN A 177 20.03 4.19 15.94
CA ASN A 177 19.40 4.48 17.22
C ASN A 177 18.24 3.51 17.52
N GLN A 178 17.36 3.30 16.55
CA GLN A 178 16.18 2.46 16.70
C GLN A 178 16.53 0.97 16.70
N ALA A 179 17.53 0.54 15.93
CA ALA A 179 18.01 -0.84 15.97
C ALA A 179 18.65 -1.19 17.33
N TYR A 180 19.45 -0.28 17.91
CA TYR A 180 19.96 -0.47 19.27
C TYR A 180 18.84 -0.48 20.30
N GLY A 181 17.80 0.34 20.13
CA GLY A 181 16.59 0.31 20.97
C GLY A 181 15.86 -1.04 20.90
N MET A 182 15.68 -1.59 19.70
CA MET A 182 15.09 -2.92 19.48
C MET A 182 15.91 -4.02 20.15
N LEU A 183 17.25 -3.97 20.03
CA LEU A 183 18.14 -4.94 20.70
C LEU A 183 18.01 -4.86 22.24
N ARG A 184 17.91 -3.65 22.79
CA ARG A 184 17.67 -3.45 24.23
C ARG A 184 16.32 -4.03 24.64
N HIS A 185 15.27 -3.76 23.86
CA HIS A 185 13.93 -4.28 24.08
C HIS A 185 13.95 -5.82 24.11
N TRP A 186 14.62 -6.47 23.15
CA TRP A 186 14.79 -7.93 23.16
C TRP A 186 15.60 -8.45 24.35
N SER A 187 16.66 -7.73 24.74
CA SER A 187 17.50 -8.12 25.88
C SER A 187 16.84 -7.90 27.25
N GLY A 188 15.88 -6.97 27.34
CA GLY A 188 15.15 -6.62 28.57
C GLY A 188 13.85 -7.42 28.76
N ALA A 189 13.47 -8.28 27.80
CA ALA A 189 12.32 -9.16 27.95
C ALA A 189 12.54 -10.14 29.12
N LYS A 190 11.49 -10.41 29.91
CA LYS A 190 11.56 -11.12 31.21
C LYS A 190 12.25 -12.50 31.21
N ASP A 191 12.41 -13.13 30.04
CA ASP A 191 13.02 -14.46 29.86
C ASP A 191 14.40 -14.41 29.16
N SER A 192 14.91 -13.22 28.84
CA SER A 192 16.19 -13.01 28.14
C SER A 192 17.34 -12.88 29.14
N ASN A 193 18.37 -13.70 29.00
CA ASN A 193 19.68 -13.52 29.65
C ASN A 193 20.75 -13.28 28.57
N GLU A 194 21.91 -12.69 28.92
CA GLU A 194 23.02 -12.48 27.98
C GLU A 194 23.45 -13.77 27.23
N ALA A 195 23.19 -14.95 27.83
CA ALA A 195 23.49 -16.26 27.25
C ALA A 195 22.38 -16.85 26.34
N LYS A 196 21.15 -16.29 26.35
CA LYS A 196 20.03 -16.79 25.56
C LYS A 196 19.03 -15.67 25.23
N LEU A 197 19.21 -15.06 24.06
CA LEU A 197 18.22 -14.16 23.45
C LEU A 197 17.26 -15.00 22.59
N GLU A 198 16.06 -15.25 23.07
CA GLU A 198 15.06 -16.04 22.34
C GLU A 198 13.91 -15.15 21.88
N VAL A 199 13.96 -14.72 20.62
CA VAL A 199 12.89 -13.96 19.97
C VAL A 199 12.09 -14.92 19.09
N LYS A 200 10.81 -15.14 19.43
CA LYS A 200 9.94 -16.08 18.72
C LYS A 200 9.61 -15.61 17.30
N ASP A 201 9.37 -14.31 17.14
CA ASP A 201 9.03 -13.69 15.86
C ASP A 201 9.61 -12.28 15.81
N THR A 202 10.43 -12.00 14.82
CA THR A 202 11.06 -10.69 14.62
C THR A 202 10.24 -9.79 13.71
N ALA A 203 9.22 -10.30 13.01
CA ALA A 203 8.48 -9.54 12.01
C ALA A 203 7.70 -8.34 12.61
N PRO A 204 6.98 -8.47 13.75
CA PRO A 204 6.33 -7.34 14.39
C PRO A 204 7.34 -6.26 14.79
N ASP A 205 8.44 -6.64 15.44
CA ASP A 205 9.43 -5.70 15.95
C ASP A 205 10.20 -4.98 14.83
N THR A 206 10.51 -5.69 13.75
CA THR A 206 11.13 -5.07 12.56
C THR A 206 10.17 -4.13 11.83
N ALA A 207 8.86 -4.39 11.85
CA ALA A 207 7.87 -3.43 11.36
C ALA A 207 7.81 -2.18 12.25
N VAL A 208 7.89 -2.34 13.58
CA VAL A 208 7.99 -1.22 14.53
C VAL A 208 9.26 -0.41 14.30
N LEU A 209 10.41 -1.07 14.11
CA LEU A 209 11.67 -0.44 13.75
C LEU A 209 11.52 0.42 12.48
N GLY A 210 10.91 -0.13 11.43
CA GLY A 210 10.65 0.62 10.20
C GLY A 210 9.79 1.86 10.43
N LEU A 211 8.70 1.71 11.19
CA LEU A 211 7.84 2.83 11.56
C LEU A 211 8.60 3.90 12.36
N HIS A 212 9.41 3.51 13.35
CA HIS A 212 10.19 4.44 14.15
C HIS A 212 11.20 5.22 13.30
N VAL A 213 11.88 4.54 12.37
CA VAL A 213 12.81 5.18 11.44
C VAL A 213 12.10 6.19 10.54
N ILE A 214 10.92 5.83 10.00
CA ILE A 214 10.11 6.76 9.21
C ILE A 214 9.68 7.94 10.09
N SER A 215 9.24 7.71 11.32
CA SER A 215 8.83 8.79 12.22
C SER A 215 9.96 9.77 12.52
N GLY A 216 11.15 9.26 12.85
CA GLY A 216 12.32 10.09 13.13
C GLY A 216 12.83 10.82 11.89
N ALA A 217 12.97 10.14 10.75
CA ALA A 217 13.61 10.70 9.56
C ALA A 217 12.65 11.48 8.64
N ALA A 218 11.40 11.05 8.50
CA ALA A 218 10.43 11.67 7.59
C ALA A 218 9.60 12.77 8.28
N TYR A 219 9.26 12.60 9.55
CA TYR A 219 8.47 13.56 10.32
C TYR A 219 9.30 14.40 11.30
N GLY A 220 10.56 14.03 11.53
CA GLY A 220 11.46 14.73 12.46
C GLY A 220 11.23 14.36 13.92
N ILE A 221 10.43 13.34 14.21
CA ILE A 221 10.01 12.98 15.58
C ILE A 221 10.42 11.55 15.90
N SER A 222 11.54 11.42 16.61
CA SER A 222 12.06 10.13 17.09
C SER A 222 11.05 9.48 18.04
N GLN A 223 10.94 8.15 17.91
CA GLN A 223 10.10 7.31 18.75
C GLN A 223 10.94 6.65 19.86
N SER A 224 10.30 6.28 20.97
CA SER A 224 10.91 5.46 22.01
C SER A 224 10.40 4.01 21.93
N TRP A 225 11.22 3.08 22.42
CA TRP A 225 10.79 1.69 22.62
C TRP A 225 10.11 1.55 23.98
N GLU A 226 9.23 0.56 24.10
CA GLU A 226 8.60 0.25 25.40
C GLU A 226 9.68 -0.09 26.44
N GLY A 227 9.68 0.64 27.55
CA GLY A 227 10.68 0.52 28.62
C GLY A 227 11.96 1.35 28.43
N ASP A 228 12.09 2.12 27.34
CA ASP A 228 13.19 3.08 27.14
C ASP A 228 12.70 4.49 27.57
N ASP A 229 12.97 4.87 28.82
CA ASP A 229 12.69 6.21 29.36
C ASP A 229 13.70 7.24 28.82
N LYS A 230 13.77 7.40 27.49
CA LYS A 230 14.51 8.51 26.92
C LYS A 230 13.76 9.80 27.20
N GLU A 231 14.48 10.80 27.70
CA GLU A 231 14.00 12.18 27.71
C GLU A 231 13.76 12.60 26.25
N LEU A 232 12.49 12.68 25.86
CA LEU A 232 12.02 13.05 24.51
C LEU A 232 12.34 14.50 24.14
N GLY A 233 13.04 15.25 25.03
CA GLY A 233 13.42 16.64 24.86
C GLY A 233 12.20 17.52 24.58
N ASP A 234 12.39 18.55 23.75
CA ASP A 234 11.33 19.48 23.36
C ASP A 234 10.45 18.99 22.19
N ASN A 235 10.79 17.86 21.55
CA ASN A 235 10.07 17.31 20.39
C ASN A 235 8.96 16.34 20.82
N ILE A 236 8.15 16.73 21.80
CA ILE A 236 7.05 15.89 22.31
C ILE A 236 5.78 16.19 21.51
N VAL A 237 5.21 15.14 20.90
CA VAL A 237 3.88 15.19 20.28
C VAL A 237 3.00 14.12 20.94
N PRO A 238 2.03 14.53 21.77
CA PRO A 238 1.13 13.63 22.49
C PRO A 238 0.48 12.58 21.60
N GLY A 239 0.49 11.32 22.02
CA GLY A 239 -0.08 10.19 21.25
C GLY A 239 0.69 9.81 19.98
N PHE A 240 1.68 10.61 19.56
CA PHE A 240 2.57 10.29 18.45
C PHE A 240 3.84 9.59 18.93
N ASN A 241 4.60 10.19 19.86
CA ASN A 241 5.81 9.61 20.44
C ASN A 241 5.72 9.34 21.96
N THR A 242 4.57 9.63 22.56
CA THR A 242 4.29 9.37 23.97
C THR A 242 3.04 8.52 24.11
N ALA A 243 3.00 7.69 25.16
CA ALA A 243 1.80 6.93 25.50
C ALA A 243 0.66 7.81 26.04
N LYS A 244 0.94 9.09 26.34
CA LYS A 244 -0.06 10.04 26.82
C LYS A 244 -0.85 10.58 25.63
N LEU A 245 -2.14 10.25 25.59
CA LEU A 245 -3.09 10.87 24.67
C LEU A 245 -3.49 12.24 25.24
N GLU A 246 -3.44 13.28 24.41
CA GLU A 246 -3.97 14.62 24.73
C GLU A 246 -4.98 15.05 23.66
N GLY A 247 -5.85 16.00 24.01
CA GLY A 247 -6.86 16.53 23.10
C GLY A 247 -8.01 15.54 22.84
N SER A 248 -8.38 15.39 21.56
CA SER A 248 -9.48 14.55 21.08
C SER A 248 -9.07 13.12 20.68
N HIS A 249 -7.79 12.79 20.75
CA HIS A 249 -7.24 11.49 20.33
C HIS A 249 -7.66 10.37 21.28
N GLN A 250 -8.02 9.22 20.72
CA GLN A 250 -8.33 8.02 21.51
C GLN A 250 -7.43 6.83 21.13
N LEU A 251 -6.70 6.92 20.03
CA LEU A 251 -5.72 5.94 19.57
C LEU A 251 -4.36 6.63 19.46
N MET A 252 -3.28 5.89 19.70
CA MET A 252 -1.94 6.38 19.36
C MET A 252 -1.75 6.35 17.85
N PHE A 253 -0.89 7.21 17.31
CA PHE A 253 -0.62 7.27 15.86
C PHE A 253 -0.26 5.89 15.27
N LYS A 254 0.58 5.12 15.96
CA LYS A 254 0.97 3.76 15.55
C LYS A 254 -0.23 2.83 15.43
N GLU A 255 -1.17 2.90 16.38
CA GLU A 255 -2.38 2.07 16.37
C GLU A 255 -3.37 2.53 15.28
N ALA A 256 -3.57 3.84 15.16
CA ALA A 256 -4.42 4.43 14.13
C ALA A 256 -3.91 4.06 12.73
N LEU A 257 -2.61 4.26 12.45
CA LEU A 257 -2.02 3.96 11.15
C LEU A 257 -2.05 2.46 10.85
N GLY A 258 -1.71 1.62 11.83
CA GLY A 258 -1.75 0.16 11.68
C GLY A 258 -3.15 -0.35 11.34
N THR A 259 -4.17 0.16 12.05
CA THR A 259 -5.58 -0.21 11.82
C THR A 259 -6.07 0.27 10.45
N LEU A 260 -5.74 1.52 10.09
CA LEU A 260 -6.13 2.11 8.81
C LEU A 260 -5.58 1.34 7.62
N VAL A 261 -4.29 0.97 7.67
CA VAL A 261 -3.60 0.23 6.60
C VAL A 261 -4.07 -1.22 6.53
N HIS A 262 -4.22 -1.90 7.67
CA HIS A 262 -4.64 -3.29 7.70
C HIS A 262 -6.03 -3.50 7.10
N GLU A 263 -6.97 -2.57 7.39
CA GLU A 263 -8.34 -2.65 6.91
C GLU A 263 -8.64 -1.67 5.77
N ILE A 264 -7.61 -1.25 5.02
CA ILE A 264 -7.74 -0.25 3.94
C ILE A 264 -8.76 -0.64 2.87
N ILE A 265 -9.07 -1.94 2.75
CA ILE A 265 -10.09 -2.48 1.84
C ILE A 265 -11.46 -1.79 2.00
N TRP A 266 -11.81 -1.34 3.21
CA TRP A 266 -13.07 -0.63 3.45
C TRP A 266 -13.16 0.68 2.68
N ALA A 267 -12.04 1.36 2.41
CA ALA A 267 -12.03 2.59 1.62
C ALA A 267 -12.51 2.38 0.17
N ALA A 268 -12.41 1.15 -0.35
CA ALA A 268 -12.87 0.84 -1.68
C ALA A 268 -14.33 0.37 -1.76
N LEU A 269 -14.93 -0.03 -0.63
CA LEU A 269 -16.26 -0.63 -0.59
C LEU A 269 -17.37 0.42 -0.44
N ALA A 270 -17.11 1.49 0.32
CA ALA A 270 -18.06 2.59 0.46
C ALA A 270 -17.35 3.93 0.74
N PRO A 271 -18.02 5.07 0.49
CA PRO A 271 -17.51 6.36 0.92
C PRO A 271 -17.42 6.50 2.45
N MET A 272 -16.51 7.34 2.94
CA MET A 272 -16.22 7.48 4.39
C MET A 272 -17.44 7.86 5.26
N TRP A 273 -18.38 8.63 4.72
CA TRP A 273 -19.61 9.02 5.45
C TRP A 273 -20.51 7.82 5.80
N VAL A 274 -20.40 6.70 5.08
CA VAL A 274 -21.14 5.47 5.43
C VAL A 274 -20.56 4.86 6.70
N TYR A 275 -19.24 4.88 6.84
CA TYR A 275 -18.54 4.30 7.99
C TYR A 275 -18.64 5.17 9.24
N SER A 276 -18.87 6.47 9.09
CA SER A 276 -19.14 7.35 10.24
C SER A 276 -20.42 6.98 11.00
N ILE A 277 -21.34 6.26 10.36
CA ILE A 277 -22.62 5.82 10.95
C ILE A 277 -22.58 4.33 11.33
N SER A 278 -21.63 3.57 10.76
CA SER A 278 -21.56 2.12 10.95
C SER A 278 -21.05 1.75 12.34
N PRO A 279 -21.78 0.94 13.13
CA PRO A 279 -21.27 0.47 14.42
C PRO A 279 -20.14 -0.56 14.27
N PHE A 280 -20.04 -1.25 13.14
CA PHE A 280 -19.06 -2.32 12.90
C PHE A 280 -17.68 -1.80 12.53
N HIS A 281 -17.61 -0.65 11.84
CA HIS A 281 -16.35 -0.09 11.31
C HIS A 281 -15.93 1.18 12.04
N LYS A 282 -16.47 1.39 13.25
CA LYS A 282 -16.22 2.60 14.03
C LYS A 282 -14.74 2.80 14.30
N LYS A 283 -14.01 1.74 14.67
CA LYS A 283 -12.57 1.81 14.94
C LYS A 283 -11.77 2.19 13.70
N TRP A 284 -12.12 1.63 12.53
CA TRP A 284 -11.45 1.97 11.28
C TRP A 284 -11.72 3.41 10.84
N TYR A 285 -12.98 3.85 10.87
CA TYR A 285 -13.33 5.25 10.58
C TYR A 285 -12.62 6.22 11.53
N GLN A 286 -12.59 5.89 12.82
CA GLN A 286 -11.87 6.67 13.81
C GLN A 286 -10.36 6.71 13.52
N SER A 287 -9.77 5.57 13.15
CA SER A 287 -8.36 5.50 12.76
C SER A 287 -8.05 6.38 11.54
N PHE A 288 -8.97 6.47 10.57
CA PHE A 288 -8.86 7.39 9.45
C PHE A 288 -8.87 8.86 9.89
N VAL A 289 -9.80 9.24 10.77
CA VAL A 289 -9.88 10.61 11.28
C VAL A 289 -8.62 10.97 12.07
N GLU A 290 -8.25 10.14 13.05
CA GLU A 290 -7.09 10.39 13.91
C GLU A 290 -5.77 10.39 13.13
N CYS A 291 -5.59 9.52 12.13
CA CYS A 291 -4.40 9.61 11.26
C CYS A 291 -4.33 10.94 10.53
N GLY A 292 -5.48 11.45 10.04
CA GLY A 292 -5.55 12.76 9.38
C GLY A 292 -5.20 13.89 10.34
N ASP A 293 -5.75 13.85 11.56
CA ASP A 293 -5.48 14.83 12.61
C ASP A 293 -3.99 14.81 13.01
N TYR A 294 -3.40 13.63 13.20
CA TYR A 294 -1.95 13.50 13.45
C TYR A 294 -1.11 14.08 12.32
N PHE A 295 -1.44 13.82 11.05
CA PHE A 295 -0.69 14.42 9.94
C PHE A 295 -0.77 15.95 9.93
N ASN A 296 -1.93 16.52 10.27
CA ASN A 296 -2.10 17.97 10.40
C ASN A 296 -1.29 18.53 11.58
N GLU A 297 -1.31 17.88 12.74
CA GLU A 297 -0.53 18.28 13.91
C GLU A 297 0.97 18.22 13.66
N LEU A 298 1.45 17.18 12.97
CA LEU A 298 2.85 17.07 12.55
C LEU A 298 3.24 18.17 11.57
N PHE A 299 2.34 18.52 10.64
CA PHE A 299 2.55 19.63 9.72
C PHE A 299 2.65 20.96 10.46
N ASP A 300 1.71 21.25 11.37
CA ASP A 300 1.68 22.46 12.18
C ASP A 300 2.89 22.57 13.12
N HIS A 301 3.31 21.45 13.72
CA HIS A 301 4.52 21.39 14.54
C HIS A 301 5.75 21.75 13.71
N ASN A 302 5.93 21.12 12.55
CA ASN A 302 7.06 21.41 11.67
C ASN A 302 7.03 22.85 11.14
N LEU A 303 5.85 23.38 10.82
CA LEU A 303 5.68 24.77 10.43
C LEU A 303 6.21 25.72 11.51
N LYS A 304 5.82 25.51 12.78
CA LYS A 304 6.30 26.29 13.93
C LYS A 304 7.81 26.21 14.12
N VAL A 305 8.41 25.03 13.95
CA VAL A 305 9.87 24.84 14.07
C VAL A 305 10.63 25.59 12.97
N ILE A 306 10.07 25.65 11.75
CA ILE A 306 10.67 26.40 10.66
C ILE A 306 10.49 27.92 10.88
N GLU A 307 9.34 28.36 11.40
CA GLU A 307 9.09 29.78 11.73
C GLU A 307 9.96 30.29 12.88
N SER A 308 10.22 29.47 13.90
CA SER A 308 11.10 29.81 15.02
C SER A 308 12.57 29.95 14.61
N GLY A 309 12.92 29.58 13.38
CA GLY A 309 14.28 29.67 12.83
C GLY A 309 15.25 28.65 13.42
N GLN A 310 14.75 27.67 14.19
CA GLN A 310 15.57 26.65 14.86
C GLN A 310 16.20 25.67 13.87
N ASN A 311 15.65 25.50 12.66
CA ASN A 311 16.26 24.75 11.57
C ASN A 311 15.96 25.41 10.22
N LYS A 312 16.98 25.99 9.58
CA LYS A 312 16.86 26.65 8.26
C LYS A 312 16.81 25.69 7.08
N ASP A 313 17.14 24.41 7.29
CA ASP A 313 17.31 23.44 6.20
C ASP A 313 16.12 22.48 6.13
N SER A 314 15.19 22.72 5.22
CA SER A 314 13.98 21.91 4.99
C SER A 314 14.27 20.43 4.68
N ALA A 315 15.39 20.15 3.99
CA ALA A 315 15.84 18.79 3.67
C ALA A 315 16.28 17.98 4.91
N ALA A 316 16.66 18.67 6.00
CA ALA A 316 16.97 18.04 7.28
C ALA A 316 15.71 17.78 8.13
N MET A 317 14.57 18.38 7.75
CA MET A 317 13.26 18.23 8.40
C MET A 317 12.38 17.16 7.72
N GLY A 318 12.98 16.32 6.86
CA GLY A 318 12.31 15.19 6.23
C GLY A 318 11.27 15.57 5.18
N ILE A 319 10.26 14.71 5.02
CA ILE A 319 9.20 14.87 4.02
C ILE A 319 8.30 16.05 4.37
N ILE A 320 7.92 16.20 5.64
CA ILE A 320 7.05 17.31 6.06
C ILE A 320 7.72 18.66 5.84
N GLY A 321 9.02 18.77 6.14
CA GLY A 321 9.78 20.00 5.86
C GLY A 321 9.71 20.43 4.40
N SER A 322 9.85 19.48 3.47
CA SER A 322 9.73 19.76 2.03
C SER A 322 8.33 20.20 1.60
N LEU A 323 7.29 19.66 2.23
CA LEU A 323 5.89 20.04 1.97
C LEU A 323 5.59 21.45 2.48
N VAL A 324 6.03 21.77 3.69
CA VAL A 324 5.84 23.09 4.32
C VAL A 324 6.53 24.19 3.50
N GLU A 325 7.73 23.95 2.99
CA GLU A 325 8.46 24.94 2.19
C GLU A 325 7.71 25.31 0.90
N VAL A 326 7.12 24.31 0.24
CA VAL A 326 6.36 24.54 -1.00
C VAL A 326 5.06 25.31 -0.73
N THR A 327 4.42 25.14 0.43
CA THR A 327 3.23 25.93 0.79
C THR A 327 3.50 27.40 1.07
N ARG A 328 4.77 27.79 1.27
CA ARG A 328 5.17 29.20 1.47
C ARG A 328 5.44 29.96 0.17
N LEU A 329 5.60 29.26 -0.95
CA LEU A 329 5.89 29.82 -2.28
C LEU A 329 4.60 30.16 -3.05
#